data_AF-A0A2H0DK20-F1
#
_entry.id   AF-A0A2H0DK20-F1
#
_cell.length_a   1.000
_cell.length_b   1.000
_cell.length_c   1.000
_cell.angle_alpha   90.00
_cell.angle_beta   90.00
_cell.angle_gamma   90.00
#
_symmetry.space_group_name_H-M   'P 1'
#
loop_
_entity.id
_entity.type
_entity.pdbx_description
1 polymer ?
#
loop_
_entity_poly.entity_id
_entity_poly.type
_entity_poly.pdbx_seq_one_letter_code
_entity_poly.pdbx_strand_id
1 'polypeptide(L)'
;MKTGVLLLAYGAADSLDEIGTYLQDILGDRPVPGPLVAEIKRRYEKMGGRSPLKEITAAQARGLSQRLGEQLPVFVGMRHSAPWIKDAVCEMREEGVERIVAVPLTPYDSKLSVGAYLLKLGEAILSTGGPLDVKEVRGWHLHPKLIEAYADRIAEASSGFDPKTVLLLTAHSLPERIVKDGDPYPKALADTAAAIHAKTPFQRMEFAYQSAGGGGRGPWLGPDAGETLERLKAEGVESVLLSPIGFVCEHMETLYDDDILFREKALGLGLRFGRVAALNDHPAFLDALAETVRAA
;
A
#
# COMPACT_ATOMS: atom_id res chain seq x y z
N MET A 1 13.90 -26.91 -11.82
CA MET A 1 12.90 -26.13 -11.06
C MET A 1 12.79 -24.73 -11.64
N LYS A 2 11.78 -24.49 -12.49
CA LYS A 2 11.49 -23.15 -13.01
C LYS A 2 10.93 -22.31 -11.86
N THR A 3 11.49 -21.12 -11.66
CA THR A 3 11.07 -20.19 -10.61
C THR A 3 10.30 -19.02 -11.24
N GLY A 4 9.15 -18.67 -10.68
CA GLY A 4 8.38 -17.48 -11.06
C GLY A 4 8.21 -16.54 -9.88
N VAL A 5 8.11 -15.25 -10.15
CA VAL A 5 7.84 -14.22 -9.15
C VAL A 5 6.36 -13.88 -9.19
N LEU A 6 5.68 -13.91 -8.05
CA LEU A 6 4.28 -13.52 -7.95
C LEU A 6 4.15 -12.26 -7.10
N LEU A 7 3.80 -11.14 -7.73
CA LEU A 7 3.43 -9.91 -7.04
C LEU A 7 2.00 -10.06 -6.50
N LEU A 8 1.84 -9.92 -5.18
CA LEU A 8 0.56 -10.02 -4.50
C LEU A 8 0.08 -8.62 -4.11
N ALA A 9 -1.08 -8.22 -4.62
CA ALA A 9 -1.61 -6.88 -4.43
C ALA A 9 -3.10 -6.90 -4.04
N TYR A 10 -3.60 -5.79 -3.50
CA TYR A 10 -4.93 -5.77 -2.89
C TYR A 10 -6.03 -5.99 -3.91
N GLY A 11 -5.89 -5.37 -5.08
CA GLY A 11 -6.95 -5.26 -6.08
C GLY A 11 -7.71 -3.94 -5.92
N ALA A 12 -8.54 -3.68 -6.92
CA ALA A 12 -9.49 -2.57 -6.95
C ALA A 12 -10.67 -2.93 -7.86
N ALA A 13 -11.78 -2.21 -7.73
CA ALA A 13 -12.88 -2.28 -8.70
C ALA A 13 -12.48 -1.53 -9.99
N ASP A 14 -12.85 -2.06 -11.16
CA ASP A 14 -12.53 -1.42 -12.45
C ASP A 14 -13.53 -0.33 -12.81
N SER A 15 -14.72 -0.35 -12.19
CA SER A 15 -15.78 0.62 -12.42
C SER A 15 -16.67 0.82 -11.19
N LEU A 16 -17.51 1.86 -11.23
CA LEU A 16 -18.51 2.12 -10.20
C LEU A 16 -19.51 0.97 -10.03
N ASP A 17 -19.84 0.26 -11.10
CA ASP A 17 -20.83 -0.83 -11.05
C ASP A 17 -20.30 -2.07 -10.32
N GLU A 18 -18.99 -2.27 -10.33
CA GLU A 18 -18.33 -3.40 -9.67
C GLU A 18 -18.11 -3.21 -8.17
N ILE A 19 -18.30 -2.00 -7.63
CA ILE A 19 -18.01 -1.68 -6.23
C ILE A 19 -18.75 -2.61 -5.26
N GLY A 20 -20.00 -2.99 -5.56
CA GLY A 20 -20.75 -3.92 -4.73
C GLY A 20 -20.09 -5.30 -4.65
N THR A 21 -19.70 -5.85 -5.80
CA THR A 21 -19.01 -7.16 -5.90
C THR A 21 -17.63 -7.11 -5.25
N TYR A 22 -16.87 -6.05 -5.50
CA TYR A 22 -15.56 -5.83 -4.89
C TYR A 22 -15.63 -5.79 -3.35
N LEU A 23 -16.59 -5.05 -2.80
CA LEU A 23 -16.80 -4.99 -1.35
C LEU A 23 -17.30 -6.32 -0.78
N GLN A 24 -18.08 -7.10 -1.54
CA GLN A 24 -18.51 -8.44 -1.12
C GLN A 24 -17.31 -9.36 -0.91
N ASP A 25 -16.33 -9.33 -1.82
CA ASP A 25 -15.11 -10.14 -1.67
C ASP A 25 -14.27 -9.70 -0.46
N ILE A 26 -14.11 -8.39 -0.23
CA ILE A 26 -13.41 -7.85 0.96
C ILE A 26 -14.10 -8.29 2.26
N LEU A 27 -15.44 -8.24 2.28
CA LEU A 27 -16.22 -8.52 3.48
C LEU A 27 -16.41 -10.03 3.73
N GLY A 28 -16.17 -10.88 2.73
CA GLY A 28 -16.38 -12.32 2.78
C GLY A 28 -17.87 -12.65 2.91
N ASP A 29 -18.24 -13.52 3.84
CA ASP A 29 -19.65 -13.90 4.06
C ASP A 29 -20.50 -12.81 4.72
N ARG A 30 -19.91 -11.67 5.11
CA ARG A 30 -20.65 -10.58 5.75
C ARG A 30 -21.48 -9.82 4.71
N PRO A 31 -22.69 -9.38 5.07
CA PRO A 31 -23.52 -8.57 4.17
C PRO A 31 -22.83 -7.24 3.88
N VAL A 32 -22.84 -6.82 2.61
CA VAL A 32 -22.34 -5.51 2.20
C VAL A 32 -23.42 -4.46 2.49
N PRO A 33 -23.20 -3.50 3.40
CA PRO A 33 -24.20 -2.47 3.67
C PRO A 33 -24.39 -1.54 2.46
N GLY A 34 -25.62 -1.33 2.02
CA GLY A 34 -25.94 -0.38 0.94
C GLY A 34 -25.32 1.03 1.12
N PRO A 35 -25.34 1.61 2.34
CA PRO A 35 -24.67 2.88 2.61
C PRO A 35 -23.16 2.85 2.36
N LEU A 36 -22.49 1.73 2.66
CA LEU A 36 -21.06 1.57 2.39
C LEU A 36 -20.79 1.52 0.87
N VAL A 37 -21.61 0.80 0.10
CA VAL A 37 -21.50 0.78 -1.37
C VAL A 37 -21.66 2.19 -1.93
N ALA A 38 -22.67 2.93 -1.49
CA ALA A 38 -22.92 4.29 -1.94
C ALA A 38 -21.75 5.24 -1.58
N GLU A 39 -21.20 5.08 -0.37
CA GLU A 39 -20.05 5.85 0.08
C GLU A 39 -18.83 5.59 -0.81
N ILE A 40 -18.46 4.32 -1.02
CA ILE A 40 -17.29 3.96 -1.82
C ILE A 40 -17.47 4.36 -3.29
N LYS A 41 -18.68 4.22 -3.86
CA LYS A 41 -19.01 4.74 -5.20
C LYS A 41 -18.74 6.24 -5.29
N ARG A 42 -19.21 7.04 -4.32
CA ARG A 42 -18.97 8.48 -4.26
C ARG A 42 -17.47 8.81 -4.17
N ARG A 43 -16.68 8.01 -3.44
CA ARG A 43 -15.22 8.17 -3.37
C ARG A 43 -14.57 7.94 -4.73
N TYR A 44 -14.93 6.84 -5.40
CA TYR A 44 -14.45 6.53 -6.76
C TYR A 44 -14.85 7.61 -7.76
N GLU A 45 -16.09 8.10 -7.74
CA GLU A 45 -16.56 9.20 -8.61
C GLU A 45 -15.66 10.44 -8.48
N LYS A 46 -15.34 10.84 -7.24
CA LYS A 46 -14.45 11.97 -6.97
C LYS A 46 -13.01 11.76 -7.45
N MET A 47 -12.58 10.51 -7.64
CA MET A 47 -11.28 10.16 -8.23
C MET A 47 -11.31 10.01 -9.77
N GLY A 48 -12.46 10.26 -10.42
CA GLY A 48 -12.64 10.06 -11.86
C GLY A 48 -13.24 8.70 -12.25
N GLY A 49 -13.85 8.00 -11.29
CA GLY A 49 -14.69 6.81 -11.51
C GLY A 49 -13.97 5.46 -11.50
N ARG A 50 -12.64 5.43 -11.36
CA ARG A 50 -11.82 4.20 -11.36
C ARG A 50 -10.54 4.36 -10.54
N SER A 51 -10.00 3.24 -10.04
CA SER A 51 -8.71 3.21 -9.34
C SER A 51 -7.57 2.89 -10.30
N PRO A 52 -6.43 3.61 -10.29
CA PRO A 52 -5.28 3.31 -11.14
C PRO A 52 -4.43 2.14 -10.60
N LEU A 53 -4.78 1.55 -9.45
CA LEU A 53 -3.99 0.53 -8.77
C LEU A 53 -3.55 -0.63 -9.68
N LYS A 54 -4.45 -1.16 -10.52
CA LYS A 54 -4.13 -2.28 -11.40
C LYS A 54 -3.17 -1.87 -12.53
N GLU A 55 -3.38 -0.69 -13.11
CA GLU A 55 -2.53 -0.14 -14.17
C GLU A 55 -1.10 0.09 -13.64
N ILE A 56 -0.99 0.66 -12.44
CA ILE A 56 0.30 0.91 -11.76
C ILE A 56 0.96 -0.40 -11.35
N THR A 57 0.21 -1.36 -10.80
CA THR A 57 0.75 -2.69 -10.46
C THR A 57 1.29 -3.41 -11.69
N ALA A 58 0.60 -3.31 -12.83
CA ALA A 58 1.09 -3.85 -14.09
C ALA A 58 2.37 -3.14 -14.57
N ALA A 59 2.48 -1.81 -14.36
CA ALA A 59 3.71 -1.08 -14.63
C ALA A 59 4.87 -1.51 -13.72
N GLN A 60 4.60 -1.72 -12.43
CA GLN A 60 5.57 -2.26 -11.48
C GLN A 60 6.03 -3.67 -11.88
N ALA A 61 5.12 -4.55 -12.29
CA ALA A 61 5.43 -5.88 -12.77
C ALA A 61 6.32 -5.86 -14.03
N ARG A 62 6.00 -5.00 -15.01
CA ARG A 62 6.84 -4.80 -16.21
C ARG A 62 8.22 -4.28 -15.84
N GLY A 63 8.29 -3.27 -14.98
CA GLY A 63 9.54 -2.66 -14.54
C GLY A 63 10.43 -3.62 -13.73
N LEU A 64 9.81 -4.50 -12.94
CA LEU A 64 10.50 -5.59 -12.24
C LEU A 64 10.99 -6.66 -13.21
N SER A 65 10.15 -7.10 -14.15
CA SER A 65 10.49 -8.09 -15.17
C SER A 65 11.73 -7.66 -15.98
N GLN A 66 11.80 -6.39 -16.39
CA GLN A 66 12.97 -5.83 -17.07
C GLN A 66 14.26 -5.92 -16.24
N ARG A 67 14.16 -5.81 -14.90
CA ARG A 67 15.32 -5.90 -14.00
C ARG A 67 15.74 -7.34 -13.76
N LEU A 68 14.79 -8.27 -13.66
CA LEU A 68 15.06 -9.67 -13.37
C LEU A 68 15.48 -10.46 -14.62
N GLY A 69 15.03 -10.04 -15.80
CA GLY A 69 15.26 -10.72 -17.06
C GLY A 69 14.33 -11.93 -17.26
N GLU A 70 14.37 -12.52 -18.45
CA GLU A 70 13.43 -13.57 -18.91
C GLU A 70 13.47 -14.86 -18.07
N GLN A 71 14.54 -15.09 -17.30
CA GLN A 71 14.69 -16.31 -16.49
C GLN A 71 13.79 -16.34 -15.25
N LEU A 72 13.27 -15.18 -14.82
CA LEU A 72 12.37 -15.04 -13.68
C LEU A 72 11.09 -14.32 -14.12
N PRO A 73 10.14 -15.04 -14.75
CA PRO A 73 8.88 -14.46 -15.18
C PRO A 73 8.12 -13.88 -13.98
N VAL A 74 7.49 -12.73 -14.19
CA VAL A 74 6.78 -11.96 -13.17
C VAL A 74 5.28 -12.00 -13.46
N PHE A 75 4.53 -12.47 -12.47
CA PHE A 75 3.07 -12.59 -12.48
C PHE A 75 2.46 -11.64 -11.46
N VAL A 76 1.17 -11.31 -11.64
CA VAL A 76 0.42 -10.45 -10.72
C VAL A 76 -0.84 -11.18 -10.28
N GLY A 77 -1.02 -11.27 -8.96
CA GLY A 77 -2.21 -11.82 -8.33
C GLY A 77 -2.84 -10.83 -7.37
N MET A 78 -4.07 -10.45 -7.66
CA MET A 78 -4.87 -9.57 -6.82
C MET A 78 -5.69 -10.40 -5.82
N ARG A 79 -5.80 -9.89 -4.60
CA ARG A 79 -6.56 -10.56 -3.54
C ARG A 79 -8.07 -10.39 -3.69
N HIS A 80 -8.52 -9.19 -4.08
CA HIS A 80 -9.93 -8.80 -4.04
C HIS A 80 -10.55 -8.43 -5.40
N SER A 81 -9.82 -8.63 -6.50
CA SER A 81 -10.38 -8.51 -7.85
C SER A 81 -9.53 -9.27 -8.86
N ALA A 82 -9.90 -9.26 -10.15
CA ALA A 82 -9.07 -9.84 -11.21
C ALA A 82 -7.86 -8.93 -11.56
N PRO A 83 -6.72 -9.49 -12.04
CA PRO A 83 -6.42 -10.93 -12.15
C PRO A 83 -6.22 -11.55 -10.77
N TRP A 84 -6.93 -12.64 -10.46
CA TRP A 84 -6.93 -13.19 -9.10
C TRP A 84 -5.62 -13.92 -8.80
N ILE A 85 -5.23 -13.99 -7.53
CA ILE A 85 -4.10 -14.84 -7.10
C ILE A 85 -4.24 -16.27 -7.62
N LYS A 86 -5.45 -16.81 -7.64
CA LYS A 86 -5.74 -18.14 -8.19
C LYS A 86 -5.43 -18.24 -9.68
N ASP A 87 -5.84 -17.24 -10.46
CA ASP A 87 -5.62 -17.23 -11.91
C ASP A 87 -4.12 -17.16 -12.22
N ALA A 88 -3.39 -16.31 -11.50
CA ALA A 88 -1.94 -16.20 -11.63
C ALA A 88 -1.24 -17.54 -11.28
N VAL A 89 -1.70 -18.25 -10.24
CA VAL A 89 -1.14 -19.58 -9.92
C VAL A 89 -1.43 -20.61 -11.01
N CYS A 90 -2.63 -20.58 -11.63
CA CYS A 90 -2.92 -21.43 -12.79
C CYS A 90 -1.97 -21.13 -13.96
N GLU A 91 -1.81 -19.86 -14.32
CA GLU A 91 -0.92 -19.40 -15.39
C GLU A 91 0.54 -19.83 -15.12
N MET A 92 1.02 -19.64 -13.88
CA MET A 92 2.34 -20.08 -13.45
C MET A 92 2.55 -21.58 -13.66
N ARG A 93 1.52 -22.42 -13.38
CA ARG A 93 1.59 -23.87 -13.61
C ARG A 93 1.60 -24.23 -15.08
N GLU A 94 0.77 -23.58 -15.89
CA GLU A 94 0.74 -23.76 -17.35
C GLU A 94 2.12 -23.43 -17.96
N GLU A 95 2.80 -22.45 -17.38
CA GLU A 95 4.18 -22.09 -17.70
C GLU A 95 5.24 -23.03 -17.12
N GLY A 96 4.87 -24.05 -16.36
CA GLY A 96 5.79 -25.02 -15.76
C GLY A 96 6.57 -24.50 -14.55
N VAL A 97 6.09 -23.46 -13.87
CA VAL A 97 6.69 -22.97 -12.62
C VAL A 97 6.50 -24.01 -11.51
N GLU A 98 7.60 -24.31 -10.83
CA GLU A 98 7.65 -25.25 -9.70
C GLU A 98 7.96 -24.54 -8.36
N ARG A 99 8.57 -23.35 -8.42
CA ARG A 99 8.85 -22.48 -7.26
C ARG A 99 8.31 -21.08 -7.46
N ILE A 100 7.61 -20.56 -6.45
CA ILE A 100 7.09 -19.19 -6.40
C ILE A 100 7.93 -18.36 -5.42
N VAL A 101 8.45 -17.22 -5.86
CA VAL A 101 8.86 -16.13 -4.96
C VAL A 101 7.67 -15.19 -4.81
N ALA A 102 7.00 -15.26 -3.66
CA ALA A 102 5.78 -14.52 -3.36
C ALA A 102 6.12 -13.17 -2.75
N VAL A 103 5.79 -12.08 -3.45
CA VAL A 103 6.13 -10.70 -3.07
C VAL A 103 4.87 -9.89 -2.87
N PRO A 104 4.37 -9.75 -1.62
CA PRO A 104 3.37 -8.75 -1.30
C PRO A 104 3.86 -7.34 -1.66
N LEU A 105 3.03 -6.58 -2.36
CA LEU A 105 3.26 -5.15 -2.67
C LEU A 105 2.93 -4.27 -1.46
N THR A 106 3.51 -4.65 -0.33
CA THR A 106 3.65 -3.85 0.88
C THR A 106 4.94 -4.28 1.57
N PRO A 107 5.78 -3.33 2.01
CA PRO A 107 7.03 -3.67 2.66
C PRO A 107 6.85 -4.01 4.16
N TYR A 108 5.66 -3.76 4.71
CA TYR A 108 5.34 -3.92 6.11
C TYR A 108 4.65 -5.26 6.34
N ASP A 109 5.30 -6.16 7.07
CA ASP A 109 4.70 -7.44 7.45
C ASP A 109 3.58 -7.21 8.49
N SER A 110 2.47 -7.92 8.31
CA SER A 110 1.35 -7.96 9.25
C SER A 110 0.51 -9.20 8.98
N LYS A 111 -0.09 -9.75 10.03
CA LYS A 111 -1.09 -10.83 9.88
C LYS A 111 -2.29 -10.39 9.05
N LEU A 112 -2.65 -9.11 9.10
CA LEU A 112 -3.84 -8.57 8.40
C LEU A 112 -3.57 -8.18 6.93
N SER A 113 -2.30 -8.02 6.53
CA SER A 113 -1.90 -7.73 5.15
C SER A 113 -1.17 -8.93 4.53
N VAL A 114 0.15 -9.02 4.70
CA VAL A 114 1.03 -10.07 4.15
C VAL A 114 0.53 -11.48 4.50
N GLY A 115 0.18 -11.71 5.77
CA GLY A 115 -0.38 -13.00 6.19
C GLY A 115 -1.65 -13.38 5.42
N ALA A 116 -2.49 -12.41 5.10
CA ALA A 116 -3.74 -12.65 4.38
C ALA A 116 -3.53 -12.87 2.87
N TYR A 117 -2.54 -12.22 2.26
CA TYR A 117 -2.10 -12.55 0.89
C TYR A 117 -1.58 -13.99 0.80
N LEU A 118 -0.74 -14.38 1.74
CA LEU A 118 -0.09 -15.69 1.74
C LEU A 118 -1.08 -16.81 2.07
N LEU A 119 -2.07 -16.55 2.91
CA LEU A 119 -3.21 -17.46 3.09
C LEU A 119 -3.95 -17.70 1.76
N LYS A 120 -4.28 -16.63 1.03
CA LYS A 120 -4.95 -16.72 -0.27
C LYS A 120 -4.10 -17.43 -1.33
N LEU A 121 -2.78 -17.22 -1.31
CA LEU A 121 -1.85 -17.98 -2.13
C LEU A 121 -1.86 -19.47 -1.77
N GLY A 122 -1.85 -19.83 -0.48
CA GLY A 122 -1.96 -21.21 -0.03
C GLY A 122 -3.26 -21.89 -0.50
N GLU A 123 -4.39 -21.22 -0.36
CA GLU A 123 -5.70 -21.68 -0.88
C GLU A 123 -5.67 -21.88 -2.41
N ALA A 124 -5.07 -20.95 -3.14
CA ALA A 124 -4.90 -21.05 -4.59
C ALA A 124 -4.03 -22.25 -4.97
N ILE A 125 -2.89 -22.47 -4.31
CA ILE A 125 -1.99 -23.60 -4.58
C ILE A 125 -2.70 -24.94 -4.37
N LEU A 126 -3.41 -25.08 -3.24
CA LEU A 126 -4.15 -26.29 -2.91
C LEU A 126 -5.27 -26.59 -3.92
N SER A 127 -5.97 -25.55 -4.39
CA SER A 127 -7.09 -25.71 -5.33
C SER A 127 -6.69 -25.88 -6.80
N THR A 128 -5.41 -25.73 -7.16
CA THR A 128 -4.93 -25.71 -8.56
C THR A 128 -4.01 -26.87 -8.95
N GLY A 129 -3.89 -27.92 -8.12
CA GLY A 129 -3.23 -29.17 -8.54
C GLY A 129 -2.01 -29.60 -7.73
N GLY A 130 -1.86 -29.18 -6.47
CA GLY A 130 -0.89 -29.77 -5.54
C GLY A 130 0.20 -28.78 -5.05
N PRO A 131 1.20 -29.23 -4.28
CA PRO A 131 2.16 -28.33 -3.66
C PRO A 131 3.05 -27.62 -4.70
N LEU A 132 3.43 -26.37 -4.41
CA LEU A 132 4.51 -25.62 -5.06
C LEU A 132 5.52 -25.24 -3.98
N ASP A 133 6.81 -25.13 -4.34
CA ASP A 133 7.79 -24.53 -3.43
C ASP A 133 7.50 -23.02 -3.33
N VAL A 134 7.35 -22.49 -2.13
CA VAL A 134 7.00 -21.07 -1.93
C VAL A 134 8.04 -20.42 -1.04
N LYS A 135 8.69 -19.39 -1.59
CA LYS A 135 9.52 -18.46 -0.84
C LYS A 135 8.73 -17.19 -0.58
N GLU A 136 8.40 -16.97 0.68
CA GLU A 136 7.69 -15.76 1.12
C GLU A 136 8.67 -14.60 1.32
N VAL A 137 8.41 -13.47 0.67
CA VAL A 137 9.10 -12.21 0.94
C VAL A 137 8.32 -11.43 1.99
N ARG A 138 8.98 -11.04 3.07
CA ARG A 138 8.40 -10.32 4.21
C ARG A 138 9.34 -9.24 4.71
N GLY A 139 8.78 -8.15 5.25
CA GLY A 139 9.51 -7.21 6.10
C GLY A 139 10.66 -6.44 5.45
N TRP A 140 10.56 -6.07 4.17
CA TRP A 140 11.60 -5.37 3.40
C TRP A 140 11.55 -3.83 3.51
N HIS A 141 10.83 -3.30 4.50
CA HIS A 141 10.65 -1.87 4.80
C HIS A 141 11.93 -1.03 4.98
N LEU A 142 13.05 -1.62 5.41
CA LEU A 142 14.33 -0.93 5.53
C LEU A 142 15.26 -1.12 4.33
N HIS A 143 14.77 -1.68 3.22
CA HIS A 143 15.59 -1.84 2.03
C HIS A 143 16.16 -0.47 1.58
N PRO A 144 17.48 -0.30 1.40
CA PRO A 144 18.07 1.02 1.14
C PRO A 144 17.46 1.74 -0.06
N LYS A 145 17.19 1.00 -1.15
CA LYS A 145 16.52 1.51 -2.36
C LYS A 145 15.04 1.90 -2.17
N LEU A 146 14.35 1.28 -1.22
CA LEU A 146 12.99 1.70 -0.85
C LEU A 146 13.02 3.03 -0.12
N ILE A 147 13.94 3.19 0.85
CA ILE A 147 14.11 4.46 1.57
C ILE A 147 14.57 5.57 0.63
N GLU A 148 15.45 5.27 -0.34
CA GLU A 148 15.83 6.17 -1.43
C GLU A 148 14.59 6.62 -2.23
N ALA A 149 13.74 5.69 -2.66
CA ALA A 149 12.53 6.02 -3.41
C ALA A 149 11.57 6.95 -2.62
N TYR A 150 11.39 6.72 -1.31
CA TYR A 150 10.61 7.64 -0.49
C TYR A 150 11.26 9.03 -0.38
N ALA A 151 12.58 9.09 -0.15
CA ALA A 151 13.31 10.36 -0.06
C ALA A 151 13.24 11.14 -1.37
N ASP A 152 13.35 10.47 -2.52
CA ASP A 152 13.24 11.08 -3.84
C ASP A 152 11.85 11.68 -4.07
N ARG A 153 10.78 10.91 -3.80
CA ARG A 153 9.40 11.42 -3.89
C ARG A 153 9.16 12.62 -2.98
N ILE A 154 9.66 12.56 -1.75
CA ILE A 154 9.54 13.67 -0.81
C ILE A 154 10.29 14.89 -1.35
N ALA A 155 11.50 14.73 -1.87
CA ALA A 155 12.29 15.82 -2.45
C ALA A 155 11.59 16.46 -3.66
N GLU A 156 11.01 15.67 -4.56
CA GLU A 156 10.21 16.14 -5.71
C GLU A 156 9.05 17.05 -5.25
N ALA A 157 8.32 16.64 -4.21
CA ALA A 157 7.17 17.36 -3.69
C ALA A 157 7.53 18.49 -2.70
N SER A 158 8.79 18.57 -2.25
CA SER A 158 9.27 19.59 -1.32
C SER A 158 9.44 20.97 -1.97
N SER A 159 9.34 21.06 -3.31
CA SER A 159 9.48 22.33 -4.02
C SER A 159 8.48 23.37 -3.52
N GLY A 160 9.00 24.49 -3.02
CA GLY A 160 8.21 25.58 -2.45
C GLY A 160 7.80 25.39 -0.98
N PHE A 161 8.13 24.27 -0.34
CA PHE A 161 8.06 24.10 1.11
C PHE A 161 9.43 24.37 1.74
N ASP A 162 9.44 24.81 3.00
CA ASP A 162 10.67 25.12 3.71
C ASP A 162 10.95 24.06 4.79
N PRO A 163 12.18 23.99 5.34
CA PRO A 163 12.54 22.97 6.34
C PRO A 163 11.72 22.97 7.64
N LYS A 164 10.97 24.05 7.94
CA LYS A 164 10.06 24.13 9.10
C LYS A 164 8.68 23.57 8.80
N THR A 165 8.34 23.30 7.53
CA THR A 165 7.16 22.52 7.16
C THR A 165 7.18 21.18 7.90
N VAL A 166 6.03 20.77 8.43
CA VAL A 166 5.90 19.46 9.06
C VAL A 166 5.75 18.40 7.98
N LEU A 167 6.67 17.44 7.94
CA LEU A 167 6.53 16.23 7.12
C LEU A 167 5.62 15.26 7.88
N LEU A 168 4.40 15.08 7.41
CA LEU A 168 3.42 14.14 7.99
C LEU A 168 3.46 12.83 7.21
N LEU A 169 4.05 11.79 7.80
CA LEU A 169 4.06 10.46 7.22
C LEU A 169 2.77 9.73 7.59
N THR A 170 2.17 9.03 6.62
CA THR A 170 0.92 8.30 6.84
C THR A 170 0.97 6.85 6.38
N ALA A 171 0.16 6.00 7.03
CA ALA A 171 -0.09 4.64 6.62
C ALA A 171 -1.51 4.20 7.02
N HIS A 172 -2.01 3.12 6.39
CA HIS A 172 -3.31 2.57 6.76
C HIS A 172 -3.34 2.15 8.24
N SER A 173 -4.37 2.56 8.97
CA SER A 173 -4.60 2.13 10.34
C SER A 173 -4.98 0.66 10.41
N LEU A 174 -4.60 -0.05 11.46
CA LEU A 174 -5.08 -1.42 11.70
C LEU A 174 -5.76 -1.47 13.07
N PRO A 175 -6.64 -2.46 13.34
CA PRO A 175 -7.22 -2.64 14.67
C PRO A 175 -6.13 -2.74 15.76
N GLU A 176 -6.24 -1.99 16.85
CA GLU A 176 -5.18 -1.91 17.89
C GLU A 176 -4.82 -3.28 18.50
N ARG A 177 -5.74 -4.25 18.45
CA ARG A 177 -5.50 -5.61 18.94
C ARG A 177 -4.24 -6.25 18.35
N ILE A 178 -3.81 -5.85 17.14
CA ILE A 178 -2.60 -6.39 16.52
C ILE A 178 -1.34 -6.14 17.37
N VAL A 179 -1.33 -5.07 18.16
CA VAL A 179 -0.21 -4.75 19.06
C VAL A 179 -0.06 -5.82 20.13
N LYS A 180 -1.19 -6.26 20.71
CA LYS A 180 -1.22 -7.34 21.70
C LYS A 180 -0.79 -8.68 21.09
N ASP A 181 -1.06 -8.86 19.81
CA ASP A 181 -0.69 -10.07 19.05
C ASP A 181 0.78 -10.08 18.58
N GLY A 182 1.56 -9.07 18.98
CA GLY A 182 2.98 -8.93 18.63
C GLY A 182 3.23 -8.63 17.15
N ASP A 183 2.26 -8.01 16.46
CA ASP A 183 2.36 -7.71 15.03
C ASP A 183 3.47 -6.68 14.76
N PRO A 184 4.38 -6.93 13.80
CA PRO A 184 5.55 -6.08 13.57
C PRO A 184 5.21 -4.76 12.87
N TYR A 185 3.99 -4.60 12.33
CA TYR A 185 3.57 -3.47 11.50
C TYR A 185 3.87 -2.09 12.11
N PRO A 186 3.48 -1.78 13.37
CA PRO A 186 3.71 -0.45 13.93
C PRO A 186 5.20 -0.14 14.10
N LYS A 187 6.00 -1.14 14.48
CA LYS A 187 7.45 -0.98 14.63
C LYS A 187 8.11 -0.74 13.26
N ALA A 188 7.73 -1.51 12.24
CA ALA A 188 8.27 -1.37 10.90
C ALA A 188 7.98 0.03 10.31
N LEU A 189 6.79 0.57 10.55
CA LEU A 189 6.45 1.94 10.17
C LEU A 189 7.32 2.98 10.89
N ALA A 190 7.52 2.83 12.20
CA ALA A 190 8.37 3.73 12.99
C ALA A 190 9.84 3.69 12.53
N ASP A 191 10.38 2.49 12.26
CA ASP A 191 11.74 2.31 11.75
C ASP A 191 11.90 2.96 10.36
N THR A 192 10.89 2.81 9.49
CA THR A 192 10.87 3.42 8.14
C THR A 192 10.79 4.93 8.22
N ALA A 193 9.94 5.47 9.10
CA ALA A 193 9.83 6.89 9.36
C ALA A 193 11.18 7.47 9.80
N ALA A 194 11.87 6.82 10.74
CA ALA A 194 13.20 7.25 11.19
C ALA A 194 14.24 7.22 10.05
N ALA A 195 14.22 6.20 9.20
CA ALA A 195 15.12 6.09 8.06
C ALA A 195 14.86 7.16 6.99
N ILE A 196 13.60 7.52 6.75
CA ILE A 196 13.21 8.62 5.86
C ILE A 196 13.63 9.96 6.45
N HIS A 197 13.41 10.18 7.75
CA HIS A 197 13.80 11.44 8.42
C HIS A 197 15.29 11.70 8.25
N ALA A 198 16.12 10.67 8.42
CA ALA A 198 17.57 10.76 8.25
C ALA A 198 18.02 11.15 6.82
N LYS A 199 17.14 11.06 5.82
CA LYS A 199 17.42 11.42 4.42
C LYS A 199 16.71 12.70 3.93
N THR A 200 15.93 13.35 4.78
CA THR A 200 15.12 14.52 4.38
C THR A 200 15.49 15.76 5.20
N PRO A 201 15.35 16.98 4.63
CA PRO A 201 15.78 18.20 5.31
C PRO A 201 14.78 18.73 6.36
N PHE A 202 13.64 18.06 6.54
CA PHE A 202 12.57 18.54 7.42
C PHE A 202 12.97 18.44 8.90
N GLN A 203 12.85 19.55 9.62
CA GLN A 203 13.22 19.64 11.04
C GLN A 203 12.22 18.90 11.93
N ARG A 204 10.96 18.86 11.51
CA ARG A 204 9.86 18.20 12.23
C ARG A 204 9.18 17.18 11.33
N MET A 205 9.12 15.95 11.82
CA MET A 205 8.40 14.85 11.20
C MET A 205 7.39 14.31 12.20
N GLU A 206 6.19 14.00 11.72
CA GLU A 206 5.12 13.39 12.51
C GLU A 206 4.63 12.15 11.76
N PHE A 207 4.00 11.24 12.50
CA PHE A 207 3.38 10.05 11.93
C PHE A 207 1.92 10.00 12.34
N ALA A 208 1.04 9.66 11.40
CA ALA A 208 -0.36 9.41 11.68
C ALA A 208 -0.88 8.25 10.84
N TYR A 209 -1.96 7.63 11.29
CA TYR A 209 -2.67 6.61 10.53
C TYR A 209 -3.84 7.23 9.77
N GLN A 210 -4.23 6.59 8.67
CA GLN A 210 -5.40 6.95 7.87
C GLN A 210 -6.29 5.74 7.61
N SER A 211 -7.48 5.98 7.07
CA SER A 211 -8.35 4.92 6.54
C SER A 211 -8.77 3.88 7.59
N ALA A 212 -8.91 4.28 8.86
CA ALA A 212 -9.47 3.41 9.88
C ALA A 212 -10.86 2.92 9.45
N GLY A 213 -11.07 1.60 9.49
CA GLY A 213 -12.34 1.00 9.09
C GLY A 213 -13.44 1.37 10.08
N GLY A 214 -14.23 2.39 9.74
CA GLY A 214 -15.28 2.99 10.57
C GLY A 214 -16.41 2.06 11.06
N GLY A 215 -16.35 0.76 10.74
CA GLY A 215 -17.28 -0.28 11.21
C GLY A 215 -16.65 -1.42 12.02
N GLY A 216 -15.35 -1.32 12.38
CA GLY A 216 -14.66 -2.34 13.16
C GLY A 216 -15.13 -2.41 14.63
N ARG A 217 -15.09 -3.61 15.23
CA ARG A 217 -15.26 -3.77 16.69
C ARG A 217 -13.96 -3.38 17.38
N GLY A 218 -13.94 -2.22 18.02
CA GLY A 218 -12.85 -1.76 18.88
C GLY A 218 -11.95 -0.70 18.25
N PRO A 219 -10.95 -0.23 19.02
CA PRO A 219 -10.11 0.88 18.62
C PRO A 219 -9.16 0.50 17.47
N TRP A 220 -8.77 1.52 16.71
CA TRP A 220 -7.83 1.45 15.60
C TRP A 220 -6.57 2.22 15.96
N LEU A 221 -5.44 1.84 15.38
CA LEU A 221 -4.16 2.50 15.62
C LEU A 221 -4.26 4.00 15.29
N GLY A 222 -3.87 4.82 16.27
CA GLY A 222 -3.79 6.27 16.15
C GLY A 222 -2.37 6.80 16.31
N PRO A 223 -2.18 8.13 16.16
CA PRO A 223 -3.24 9.13 15.95
C PRO A 223 -3.81 9.11 14.51
N ASP A 224 -5.05 9.58 14.32
CA ASP A 224 -5.63 9.79 13.00
C ASP A 224 -4.98 10.99 12.28
N ALA A 225 -4.81 10.90 10.96
CA ALA A 225 -4.18 11.95 10.17
C ALA A 225 -5.00 13.26 10.18
N GLY A 226 -6.32 13.17 10.14
CA GLY A 226 -7.20 14.32 10.25
C GLY A 226 -7.12 14.98 11.63
N GLU A 227 -7.14 14.21 12.71
CA GLU A 227 -6.94 14.72 14.09
C GLU A 227 -5.55 15.33 14.26
N THR A 228 -4.54 14.74 13.62
CA THR A 228 -3.16 15.26 13.63
C THR A 228 -3.08 16.62 12.96
N LEU A 229 -3.78 16.84 11.83
CA LEU A 229 -3.84 18.16 11.18
C LEU A 229 -4.46 19.23 12.09
N GLU A 230 -5.52 18.91 12.83
CA GLU A 230 -6.15 19.82 13.79
C GLU A 230 -5.18 20.18 14.93
N ARG A 231 -4.52 19.17 15.51
CA ARG A 231 -3.51 19.37 16.54
C ARG A 231 -2.37 20.25 16.05
N LEU A 232 -1.81 19.96 14.87
CA LEU A 232 -0.71 20.74 14.30
C LEU A 232 -1.13 22.20 14.09
N LYS A 233 -2.35 22.45 13.62
CA LYS A 233 -2.85 23.82 13.51
C LYS A 233 -2.96 24.51 14.86
N ALA A 234 -3.47 23.83 15.88
CA ALA A 234 -3.58 24.36 17.24
C ALA A 234 -2.20 24.68 17.87
N GLU A 235 -1.15 23.97 17.47
CA GLU A 235 0.24 24.23 17.85
C GLU A 235 0.90 25.37 17.05
N GLY A 236 0.17 26.00 16.11
CA GLY A 236 0.67 27.11 15.30
C GLY A 236 1.46 26.68 14.06
N VAL A 237 1.36 25.41 13.64
CA VAL A 237 1.94 24.97 12.36
C VAL A 237 1.23 25.67 11.20
N GLU A 238 2.00 26.13 10.23
CA GLU A 238 1.49 26.84 9.05
C GLU A 238 1.48 25.97 7.79
N SER A 239 2.36 24.96 7.71
CA SER A 239 2.51 24.12 6.53
C SER A 239 2.75 22.65 6.85
N VAL A 240 2.10 21.77 6.09
CA VAL A 240 2.21 20.33 6.17
C VAL A 240 2.45 19.75 4.78
N LEU A 241 3.43 18.86 4.66
CA LEU A 241 3.66 18.01 3.49
C LEU A 241 3.34 16.56 3.89
N LEU A 242 2.29 15.98 3.32
CA LEU A 242 1.85 14.63 3.63
C LEU A 242 2.53 13.60 2.71
N SER A 243 3.10 12.54 3.27
CA SER A 243 3.70 11.42 2.52
C SER A 243 3.12 10.07 2.92
N PRO A 244 2.41 9.37 2.01
CA PRO A 244 1.73 8.11 2.33
C PRO A 244 2.67 6.90 2.24
N ILE A 245 3.58 6.78 3.21
CA ILE A 245 4.60 5.73 3.23
C ILE A 245 4.01 4.32 3.42
N GLY A 246 2.79 4.20 3.91
CA GLY A 246 2.08 2.92 4.03
C GLY A 246 1.75 2.25 2.70
N PHE A 247 1.82 3.00 1.59
CA PHE A 247 1.35 2.57 0.28
C PHE A 247 2.46 2.72 -0.78
N VAL A 248 2.45 1.82 -1.76
CA VAL A 248 3.49 1.78 -2.83
C VAL A 248 2.95 2.20 -4.21
N CYS A 249 1.66 2.50 -4.32
CA CYS A 249 1.05 2.99 -5.55
C CYS A 249 -0.06 3.99 -5.23
N GLU A 250 -0.50 4.75 -6.22
CA GLU A 250 -1.73 5.53 -6.09
C GLU A 250 -2.95 4.60 -6.14
N HIS A 251 -3.89 4.82 -5.22
CA HIS A 251 -5.18 4.14 -5.15
C HIS A 251 -6.19 5.01 -4.41
N MET A 252 -7.33 4.44 -4.01
CA MET A 252 -8.40 5.19 -3.38
C MET A 252 -7.96 5.96 -2.15
N GLU A 253 -7.12 5.39 -1.30
CA GLU A 253 -6.79 6.01 0.00
C GLU A 253 -5.79 7.14 -0.16
N THR A 254 -4.98 7.13 -1.22
CA THR A 254 -4.11 8.26 -1.54
C THR A 254 -4.85 9.36 -2.33
N LEU A 255 -5.61 8.97 -3.34
CA LEU A 255 -6.30 9.91 -4.24
C LEU A 255 -7.58 10.50 -3.64
N TYR A 256 -8.23 9.80 -2.72
CA TYR A 256 -9.39 10.32 -1.99
C TYR A 256 -8.99 10.79 -0.59
N ASP A 257 -8.41 9.94 0.26
CA ASP A 257 -8.18 10.36 1.65
C ASP A 257 -7.13 11.48 1.71
N ASP A 258 -6.00 11.37 0.99
CA ASP A 258 -4.98 12.45 1.03
C ASP A 258 -5.37 13.66 0.18
N ASP A 259 -5.68 13.44 -1.10
CA ASP A 259 -5.84 14.53 -2.07
C ASP A 259 -7.17 15.27 -1.97
N ILE A 260 -8.18 14.67 -1.35
CA ILE A 260 -9.49 15.28 -1.16
C ILE A 260 -9.77 15.50 0.33
N LEU A 261 -9.90 14.43 1.12
CA LEU A 261 -10.36 14.55 2.51
C LEU A 261 -9.38 15.36 3.38
N PHE A 262 -8.10 14.97 3.40
CA PHE A 262 -7.09 15.64 4.23
C PHE A 262 -6.67 16.98 3.62
N ARG A 263 -6.62 17.11 2.29
CA ARG A 263 -6.42 18.41 1.64
C ARG A 263 -7.52 19.41 2.01
N GLU A 264 -8.79 19.05 1.84
CA GLU A 264 -9.93 19.91 2.18
C GLU A 264 -9.88 20.30 3.66
N LYS A 265 -9.60 19.34 4.54
CA LYS A 265 -9.44 19.59 5.99
C LYS A 265 -8.30 20.55 6.30
N ALA A 266 -7.10 20.30 5.75
CA ALA A 266 -5.93 21.15 5.98
C ALA A 266 -6.16 22.58 5.48
N LEU A 267 -6.73 22.75 4.28
CA LEU A 267 -7.06 24.06 3.74
C LEU A 267 -8.14 24.77 4.56
N GLY A 268 -9.16 24.04 5.04
CA GLY A 268 -10.20 24.57 5.93
C GLY A 268 -9.64 25.04 7.29
N LEU A 269 -8.57 24.41 7.78
CA LEU A 269 -7.82 24.84 8.96
C LEU A 269 -6.85 26.00 8.67
N GLY A 270 -6.70 26.42 7.41
CA GLY A 270 -5.73 27.43 6.99
C GLY A 270 -4.28 26.93 7.09
N LEU A 271 -4.05 25.65 6.84
CA LEU A 271 -2.72 25.07 6.63
C LEU A 271 -2.37 25.11 5.15
N ARG A 272 -1.14 25.51 4.82
CA ARG A 272 -0.57 25.19 3.52
C ARG A 272 -0.34 23.68 3.44
N PHE A 273 -0.88 23.03 2.41
CA PHE A 273 -0.87 21.57 2.30
C PHE A 273 -0.23 21.11 0.99
N GLY A 274 0.67 20.14 1.09
CA GLY A 274 1.25 19.41 -0.04
C GLY A 274 1.06 17.90 0.14
N ARG A 275 1.05 17.17 -0.98
CA ARG A 275 0.93 15.71 -1.01
C ARG A 275 2.05 15.13 -1.86
N VAL A 276 2.82 14.21 -1.28
CA VAL A 276 3.94 13.51 -1.91
C VAL A 276 3.41 12.32 -2.70
N ALA A 277 3.65 12.23 -4.02
CA ALA A 277 3.21 11.10 -4.84
C ALA A 277 3.65 9.75 -4.25
N ALA A 278 2.79 8.72 -4.38
CA ALA A 278 3.15 7.35 -4.03
C ALA A 278 4.31 6.86 -4.90
N LEU A 279 4.93 5.74 -4.51
CA LEU A 279 6.11 5.24 -5.22
C LEU A 279 5.79 4.91 -6.70
N ASN A 280 4.64 4.28 -6.96
CA ASN A 280 4.25 3.83 -8.30
C ASN A 280 5.37 2.96 -8.89
N ASP A 281 5.83 3.27 -10.09
CA ASP A 281 6.92 2.60 -10.80
C ASP A 281 8.27 3.33 -10.64
N HIS A 282 8.47 4.04 -9.53
CA HIS A 282 9.72 4.75 -9.27
C HIS A 282 10.95 3.84 -9.45
N PRO A 283 12.00 4.24 -10.18
CA PRO A 283 13.13 3.37 -10.51
C PRO A 283 13.79 2.72 -9.28
N ALA A 284 14.05 3.49 -8.22
CA ALA A 284 14.64 2.96 -6.98
C ALA A 284 13.69 1.97 -6.26
N PHE A 285 12.37 2.14 -6.37
CA PHE A 285 11.42 1.18 -5.81
C PHE A 285 11.47 -0.16 -6.57
N LEU A 286 11.53 -0.10 -7.89
CA LEU A 286 11.66 -1.28 -8.73
C LEU A 286 13.02 -1.99 -8.52
N ASP A 287 14.09 -1.22 -8.28
CA ASP A 287 15.39 -1.79 -7.88
C ASP A 287 15.29 -2.50 -6.52
N ALA A 288 14.59 -1.90 -5.55
CA ALA A 288 14.34 -2.53 -4.25
C ALA A 288 13.59 -3.85 -4.38
N LEU A 289 12.55 -3.91 -5.22
CA LEU A 289 11.82 -5.16 -5.51
C LEU A 289 12.75 -6.21 -6.14
N ALA A 290 13.56 -5.82 -7.13
CA ALA A 290 14.45 -6.75 -7.82
C ALA A 290 15.54 -7.31 -6.89
N GLU A 291 16.15 -6.46 -6.06
CA GLU A 291 17.14 -6.88 -5.06
C GLU A 291 16.52 -7.79 -3.99
N THR A 292 15.31 -7.46 -3.52
CA THR A 292 14.58 -8.28 -2.55
C THR A 292 14.23 -9.65 -3.12
N VAL A 293 13.79 -9.73 -4.38
CA VAL A 293 13.51 -11.01 -5.07
C VAL A 293 14.78 -11.85 -5.19
N ARG A 294 15.91 -11.27 -5.58
CA ARG A 294 17.18 -12.01 -5.75
C ARG A 294 17.74 -12.54 -4.43
N ALA A 295 17.45 -11.86 -3.31
CA ALA A 295 17.88 -12.29 -1.99
C ALA A 295 17.05 -13.45 -1.40
N ALA A 296 15.91 -13.80 -2.01
CA ALA A 296 14.92 -14.74 -1.48
C ALA A 296 15.19 -16.20 -1.89
#